data_AF-A0AA38PNH5-F1
#
_entry.id   AF-A0AA38PNH5-F1
#
_cell.length_a   1.000
_cell.length_b   1.000
_cell.length_c   1.000
_cell.angle_alpha   90.00
_cell.angle_beta   90.00
_cell.angle_gamma   90.00
#
_symmetry.space_group_name_H-M   'P 1'
#
loop_
_entity.id
_entity.type
_entity.pdbx_description
1 polymer ?
#
loop_
_entity_poly.entity_id
_entity_poly.type
_entity_poly.pdbx_seq_one_letter_code
_entity_poly.pdbx_strand_id
1 'polypeptide(L)'
;YITLTRRINGTALPKKKAHNSQALLTKAEKDTLIEWVRYLGFTGHPVSKRTLHPKVHAILKAKGIAVTERTVSRTWIINFLNEYKSKVKFTRAHGLDSKRAQAFNYTTV
;
A
#
# COMPACT_ATOMS: atom_id res chain seq x y z
N TYR A 1 22.17 28.06 -11.54
CA TYR A 1 22.02 26.65 -11.14
C TYR A 1 21.01 26.55 -10.00
N ILE A 2 19.74 26.21 -10.29
CA ILE A 2 18.60 26.36 -9.34
C ILE A 2 18.83 25.58 -8.03
N THR A 3 19.49 24.43 -8.10
CA THR A 3 19.80 23.59 -6.93
C THR A 3 20.86 24.21 -6.02
N LEU A 4 21.88 24.87 -6.56
CA LEU A 4 22.92 25.58 -5.79
C LEU A 4 22.31 26.78 -5.08
N THR A 5 21.52 27.58 -5.79
CA THR A 5 20.81 28.75 -5.24
C THR A 5 19.90 28.36 -4.08
N ARG A 6 19.17 27.25 -4.20
CA ARG A 6 18.32 26.73 -3.10
C ARG A 6 19.10 26.34 -1.86
N ARG A 7 20.31 25.78 -2.02
CA ARG A 7 21.19 25.39 -0.91
C ARG A 7 21.76 26.62 -0.20
N ILE A 8 22.25 27.60 -0.97
CA ILE A 8 22.77 28.86 -0.44
C ILE A 8 21.66 29.60 0.32
N ASN A 9 20.44 29.63 -0.23
CA ASN A 9 19.30 30.30 0.39
C ASN A 9 18.60 29.47 1.48
N GLY A 10 19.13 28.31 1.89
CA GLY A 10 18.55 27.46 2.95
C GLY A 10 17.20 26.79 2.62
N THR A 11 16.65 27.02 1.43
CA THR A 11 15.37 26.45 0.97
C THR A 11 15.48 25.00 0.45
N ALA A 12 16.70 24.46 0.39
CA ALA A 12 16.94 23.10 -0.06
C ALA A 12 16.44 22.08 0.97
N LEU A 13 15.46 21.27 0.58
CA LEU A 13 15.00 20.16 1.40
C LEU A 13 15.99 18.98 1.35
N PRO A 14 16.11 18.21 2.45
CA PRO A 14 16.83 16.94 2.44
C PRO A 14 16.29 16.01 1.35
N LYS A 15 17.18 15.22 0.72
CA LYS A 15 16.85 14.30 -0.38
C LYS A 15 15.60 13.44 -0.10
N LYS A 16 15.44 12.97 1.15
CA LYS A 16 14.29 12.14 1.57
C LYS A 16 12.95 12.88 1.63
N LYS A 17 12.96 14.21 1.76
CA LYS A 17 11.76 15.06 1.85
C LYS A 17 11.47 15.82 0.55
N ALA A 18 12.50 16.03 -0.28
CA ALA A 18 12.41 16.84 -1.50
C ALA A 18 11.36 16.35 -2.50
N HIS A 19 11.06 15.04 -2.53
CA HIS A 19 10.10 14.43 -3.45
C HIS A 19 8.74 14.12 -2.81
N ASN A 20 8.50 14.55 -1.57
CA ASN A 20 7.22 14.27 -0.90
C ASN A 20 6.04 14.94 -1.61
N SER A 21 6.24 16.11 -2.22
CA SER A 21 5.22 16.80 -3.01
C SER A 21 4.87 16.10 -4.32
N GLN A 22 5.77 15.24 -4.81
CA GLN A 22 5.57 14.44 -6.02
C GLN A 22 5.04 13.03 -5.68
N ALA A 23 4.82 12.72 -4.39
CA ALA A 23 4.34 11.42 -3.97
C ALA A 23 2.88 11.23 -4.43
N LEU A 24 2.57 10.02 -4.90
CA LEU A 24 1.22 9.66 -5.37
C LEU A 24 0.16 9.83 -4.26
N LEU A 25 0.53 9.44 -3.04
CA LEU A 25 -0.29 9.59 -1.84
C LEU A 25 0.47 10.39 -0.79
N THR A 26 -0.24 11.25 -0.08
CA THR A 26 0.25 11.93 1.11
C THR A 26 0.51 10.93 2.24
N LYS A 27 1.27 11.33 3.25
CA LYS A 27 1.54 10.47 4.41
C LYS A 27 0.26 10.05 5.13
N ALA A 28 -0.70 10.98 5.28
CA ALA A 28 -2.00 10.70 5.90
C ALA A 28 -2.78 9.66 5.10
N GLU A 29 -2.86 9.81 3.77
CA GLU A 29 -3.52 8.85 2.88
C GLU A 29 -2.87 7.46 2.98
N LYS A 30 -1.53 7.40 2.98
CA LYS A 30 -0.81 6.14 3.18
C LYS A 30 -1.14 5.49 4.53
N ASP A 31 -1.18 6.27 5.61
CA ASP A 31 -1.51 5.75 6.95
C ASP A 31 -2.95 5.22 7.01
N THR A 32 -3.92 5.90 6.41
CA THR A 32 -5.31 5.39 6.30
C THR A 32 -5.42 4.12 5.46
N LEU A 33 -4.61 4.01 4.39
CA LEU A 33 -4.56 2.79 3.57
C LEU A 33 -4.01 1.62 4.38
N ILE A 34 -3.05 1.86 5.28
CA ILE A 34 -2.51 0.83 6.18
C ILE A 34 -3.52 0.39 7.23
N GLU A 35 -4.29 1.31 7.81
CA GLU A 35 -5.42 0.98 8.69
C GLU A 35 -6.41 0.04 7.98
N TRP A 36 -6.77 0.36 6.74
CA TRP A 36 -7.62 -0.50 5.93
C TRP A 36 -6.98 -1.88 5.66
N VAL A 37 -5.68 -1.92 5.39
CA VAL A 37 -4.94 -3.18 5.21
C VAL A 37 -4.93 -4.03 6.49
N ARG A 38 -4.85 -3.42 7.67
CA ARG A 38 -4.98 -4.14 8.95
C ARG A 38 -6.37 -4.74 9.11
N TYR A 39 -7.40 -3.98 8.74
CA TYR A 39 -8.78 -4.47 8.73
C TYR A 39 -8.96 -5.67 7.78
N LEU A 40 -8.34 -5.64 6.59
CA LEU A 40 -8.33 -6.79 5.68
C LEU A 40 -7.67 -8.01 6.33
N GLY A 41 -6.54 -7.83 7.01
CA GLY A 41 -5.88 -8.90 7.75
C GLY A 41 -6.77 -9.48 8.85
N PHE A 42 -7.48 -8.64 9.60
CA PHE A 42 -8.40 -9.06 10.65
C PHE A 42 -9.59 -9.87 10.11
N THR A 43 -10.11 -9.48 8.94
CA THR A 43 -11.24 -10.14 8.28
C THR A 43 -10.82 -11.34 7.42
N GLY A 44 -9.54 -11.71 7.40
CA GLY A 44 -9.03 -12.84 6.61
C GLY A 44 -8.94 -12.58 5.11
N HIS A 45 -9.07 -11.33 4.66
CA HIS A 45 -8.96 -10.97 3.25
C HIS A 45 -7.48 -10.84 2.83
N PRO A 46 -7.09 -11.43 1.69
CA PRO A 46 -5.71 -11.38 1.23
C PRO A 46 -5.32 -9.97 0.76
N VAL A 47 -4.15 -9.51 1.19
CA VAL A 47 -3.56 -8.26 0.74
C VAL A 47 -2.73 -8.54 -0.51
N SER A 48 -3.18 -8.05 -1.65
CA SER A 48 -2.55 -8.26 -2.95
C SER A 48 -2.67 -7.01 -3.82
N LYS A 49 -2.00 -7.02 -4.99
CA LYS A 49 -2.22 -5.97 -6.00
C LYS A 49 -3.71 -5.80 -6.31
N ARG A 50 -4.46 -6.90 -6.43
CA ARG A 50 -5.89 -6.87 -6.79
C ARG A 50 -6.76 -6.19 -5.74
N THR A 51 -6.38 -6.27 -4.46
CA THR A 51 -7.14 -5.61 -3.38
C THR A 51 -6.69 -4.16 -3.16
N LEU A 52 -5.38 -3.88 -3.18
CA LEU A 52 -4.86 -2.52 -2.96
C LEU A 52 -5.13 -1.55 -4.11
N HIS A 53 -4.92 -2.00 -5.35
CA HIS A 53 -5.02 -1.17 -6.54
C HIS A 53 -6.37 -0.43 -6.70
N PRO A 54 -7.55 -1.08 -6.61
CA PRO A 54 -8.82 -0.39 -6.73
C PRO A 54 -9.04 0.64 -5.61
N LYS A 55 -8.55 0.39 -4.39
CA LYS A 55 -8.68 1.32 -3.27
C LYS A 55 -7.82 2.58 -3.47
N VAL A 56 -6.59 2.42 -3.94
CA VAL A 56 -5.71 3.55 -4.29
C VAL A 56 -6.32 4.36 -5.45
N HIS A 57 -6.87 3.68 -6.46
CA HIS A 57 -7.57 4.34 -7.56
C HIS A 57 -8.78 5.15 -7.07
N ALA A 58 -9.57 4.61 -6.13
CA ALA A 58 -10.69 5.34 -5.55
C ALA A 58 -10.24 6.61 -4.83
N ILE A 59 -9.14 6.56 -4.06
CA ILE A 59 -8.56 7.74 -3.40
C ILE A 59 -8.14 8.78 -4.43
N LEU A 60 -7.46 8.37 -5.51
CA LEU A 60 -7.00 9.28 -6.55
C LEU A 60 -8.15 9.90 -7.36
N LYS A 61 -9.17 9.11 -7.69
CA LYS A 61 -10.39 9.59 -8.37
C LYS A 61 -11.14 10.61 -7.51
N ALA A 62 -11.24 10.38 -6.20
CA ALA A 62 -11.86 11.32 -5.27
C ALA A 62 -11.12 12.68 -5.22
N LYS A 63 -9.82 12.71 -5.56
CA LYS A 63 -9.01 13.93 -5.67
C LYS A 63 -9.10 14.61 -7.04
N GLY A 64 -9.92 14.09 -7.97
CA GLY A 64 -10.00 14.58 -9.34
C GLY A 64 -8.78 14.23 -10.20
N ILE A 65 -7.93 13.30 -9.75
CA ILE A 65 -6.75 12.87 -10.52
C ILE A 65 -7.21 11.83 -11.54
N ALA A 66 -6.90 12.06 -12.82
CA ALA A 66 -7.14 11.07 -13.86
C ALA A 66 -6.33 9.80 -13.59
N VAL A 67 -7.01 8.65 -13.49
CA VAL A 67 -6.37 7.38 -13.14
C VAL A 67 -6.44 6.42 -14.32
N THR A 68 -5.28 5.88 -14.69
CA THR A 68 -5.14 4.78 -15.66
C THR A 68 -4.68 3.53 -14.92
N GLU A 69 -4.76 2.35 -15.54
CA GLU A 69 -4.27 1.12 -14.92
C GLU A 69 -2.79 1.18 -14.49
N ARG A 70 -1.99 2.00 -15.20
CA ARG A 70 -0.56 2.17 -14.98
C ARG A 70 -0.23 3.19 -13.88
N THR A 71 -1.19 3.97 -13.41
CA THR A 71 -0.98 5.00 -12.38
C THR A 71 -0.42 4.40 -11.09
N VAL A 72 -0.90 3.21 -10.70
CA VAL A 72 -0.35 2.45 -9.56
C VAL A 72 0.41 1.25 -10.10
N SER A 73 1.73 1.39 -10.21
CA SER A 73 2.60 0.32 -10.69
C SER A 73 2.78 -0.80 -9.65
N ARG A 74 3.16 -1.99 -10.12
CA ARG A 74 3.51 -3.12 -9.23
C ARG A 74 4.65 -2.75 -8.27
N THR A 75 5.66 -2.04 -8.78
CA THR A 75 6.81 -1.59 -8.00
C THR A 75 6.39 -0.62 -6.90
N TRP A 76 5.44 0.29 -7.18
CA TRP A 76 4.91 1.19 -6.17
C TRP A 76 4.24 0.43 -5.01
N ILE A 77 3.42 -0.59 -5.32
CA ILE A 77 2.77 -1.41 -4.28
C ILE A 77 3.80 -2.15 -3.43
N ILE A 78 4.83 -2.74 -4.05
CA ILE A 78 5.91 -3.42 -3.32
C ILE A 78 6.63 -2.44 -2.40
N ASN A 79 7.00 -1.26 -2.92
CA ASN A 79 7.68 -0.23 -2.13
C ASN A 79 6.82 0.29 -0.98
N PHE A 80 5.52 0.49 -1.22
CA PHE A 80 4.55 0.87 -0.19
C PHE A 80 4.48 -0.18 0.92
N LEU A 81 4.35 -1.46 0.59
CA LEU A 81 4.30 -2.52 1.60
C LEU A 81 5.62 -2.67 2.37
N ASN A 82 6.76 -2.47 1.69
CA ASN A 82 8.07 -2.48 2.34
C ASN A 82 8.27 -1.29 3.29
N GLU A 83 7.81 -0.09 2.91
CA GLU A 83 7.85 1.12 3.76
C GLU A 83 7.11 0.90 5.09
N TYR A 84 6.04 0.11 5.06
CA TYR A 84 5.17 -0.15 6.22
C TYR A 84 5.36 -1.54 6.86
N LYS A 85 6.42 -2.26 6.49
CA LYS A 85 6.71 -3.61 7.01
C LYS A 85 6.85 -3.67 8.54
N SER A 86 7.25 -2.57 9.17
CA SER A 86 7.29 -2.46 10.64
C SER A 86 5.91 -2.33 11.29
N LYS A 87 4.92 -1.79 10.57
CA LYS A 87 3.55 -1.57 11.07
C LYS A 87 2.60 -2.73 10.78
N VAL A 88 2.87 -3.48 9.72
CA VAL A 88 2.06 -4.64 9.28
C VAL A 88 2.98 -5.75 8.83
N LYS A 89 2.84 -6.93 9.46
CA LYS A 89 3.52 -8.15 9.02
C LYS A 89 2.62 -8.89 8.04
N PHE A 90 3.07 -8.99 6.79
CA PHE A 90 2.42 -9.82 5.78
C PHE A 90 3.03 -11.22 5.84
N THR A 91 2.23 -12.21 6.17
CA THR A 91 2.58 -13.62 6.05
C THR A 91 1.84 -14.24 4.87
N ARG A 92 2.37 -15.33 4.32
CA ARG A 92 1.59 -16.13 3.37
C ARG A 92 0.51 -16.84 4.17
N ALA A 93 -0.73 -16.78 3.68
CA ALA A 93 -1.76 -17.68 4.18
C ALA A 93 -1.28 -19.11 3.91
N HIS A 94 -1.12 -19.90 4.97
CA HIS A 94 -0.99 -21.34 4.85
C HIS A 94 -2.39 -21.93 4.77
N GLY A 95 -2.55 -22.99 3.97
CA GLY A 95 -3.79 -23.76 4.00
C GLY A 95 -4.11 -24.20 5.43
N LEU A 96 -5.39 -24.40 5.72
CA LEU A 96 -5.79 -25.07 6.96
C LEU A 96 -5.00 -26.38 7.08
N ASP A 97 -4.56 -26.68 8.30
CA ASP A 97 -4.04 -28.02 8.64
C ASP A 97 -5.02 -29.06 8.08
N SER A 98 -4.51 -30.10 7.40
CA SER A 98 -5.34 -31.12 6.75
C SER A 98 -6.38 -31.73 7.70
N LYS A 99 -6.03 -31.90 8.99
CA LYS A 99 -6.98 -32.37 10.02
C LYS A 99 -8.09 -31.36 10.30
N ARG A 100 -7.76 -30.06 10.28
CA ARG A 100 -8.74 -28.97 10.47
C ARG A 100 -9.59 -28.74 9.24
N ALA A 101 -9.03 -28.91 8.04
CA ALA A 101 -9.74 -28.80 6.77
C ALA A 101 -10.83 -29.89 6.64
N GLN A 102 -10.54 -31.11 7.12
CA GLN A 102 -11.49 -32.23 7.11
C GLN A 102 -12.75 -31.95 7.95
N ALA A 103 -12.66 -31.13 9.00
CA ALA A 103 -13.83 -30.76 9.82
C ALA A 103 -14.81 -29.79 9.12
N PHE A 104 -14.38 -29.10 8.06
CA PHE A 104 -15.22 -28.18 7.28
C PHE A 104 -15.75 -28.81 6.00
N ASN A 105 -15.04 -29.80 5.46
CA ASN A 105 -15.48 -30.56 4.29
C ASN A 105 -16.19 -31.82 4.79
N TYR A 106 -17.49 -31.72 5.08
CA TYR A 106 -18.31 -32.90 5.31
C TYR A 106 -18.17 -33.81 4.09
N THR A 107 -17.66 -35.03 4.29
CA THR A 107 -17.71 -36.07 3.27
C THR A 107 -19.18 -36.34 3.02
N THR A 108 -19.72 -35.85 1.91
CA THR A 108 -21.00 -36.31 1.37
C THR A 108 -20.91 -37.82 1.24
N VAL A 109 -21.70 -38.51 2.09
CA VAL A 109 -21.91 -39.96 2.07
C VAL A 109 -22.67 -40.32 0.81
#